data_AF-A0A0W8CQU0-F1
#
_entry.id   AF-A0A0W8CQU0-F1
#
_cell.length_a   1.000
_cell.length_b   1.000
_cell.length_c   1.000
_cell.angle_alpha   90.00
_cell.angle_beta   90.00
_cell.angle_gamma   90.00
#
_symmetry.space_group_name_H-M   'P 1'
#
loop_
_entity.id
_entity.type
_entity.pdbx_description
1 polymer ?
#
loop_
_entity_poly.entity_id
_entity_poly.type
_entity_poly.pdbx_seq_one_letter_code
_entity_poly.pdbx_strand_id
1 'polypeptide(L)'
;MAAYGRALPTLTSLSTAPLQVLISRMSKVVSFSDESEIRVMMGCIQRLGFLLPTTRLDDEAYSFSMPGIGKLVSAIKKTRTQIVSTLKRTKYKEMHEQQLKKLKTKHSRFQLEFHLADMEGCGMVRRTKVTSGVLVALADK
;
A
#
# COMPACT_ATOMS: atom_id res chain seq x y z
N MET A 1 19.84 -10.15 5.65
CA MET A 1 18.88 -9.02 5.45
C MET A 1 19.56 -7.67 5.17
N ALA A 2 20.62 -7.28 5.90
CA ALA A 2 21.28 -5.97 5.69
C ALA A 2 21.77 -5.74 4.25
N ALA A 3 22.29 -6.78 3.59
CA ALA A 3 22.70 -6.73 2.19
C ALA A 3 21.56 -6.39 1.23
N TYR A 4 20.43 -7.06 1.36
CA TYR A 4 19.23 -6.81 0.57
C TYR A 4 18.72 -5.38 0.79
N GLY A 5 18.68 -4.92 2.05
CA GLY A 5 18.29 -3.54 2.37
C GLY A 5 19.19 -2.49 1.70
N ARG A 6 20.50 -2.74 1.59
CA ARG A 6 21.44 -1.85 0.89
C ARG A 6 21.37 -1.94 -0.64
N ALA A 7 21.00 -3.11 -1.18
CA ALA A 7 20.85 -3.30 -2.63
C ALA A 7 19.51 -2.74 -3.16
N LEU A 8 18.47 -2.71 -2.32
CA LEU A 8 17.11 -2.32 -2.72
C LEU A 8 17.03 -0.94 -3.40
N PRO A 9 17.71 0.14 -2.93
CA PRO A 9 17.72 1.43 -3.62
C PRO A 9 18.21 1.36 -5.08
N THR A 10 19.13 0.44 -5.37
CA THR A 10 19.69 0.24 -6.73
C THR A 10 18.76 -0.56 -7.65
N LEU A 11 17.69 -1.15 -7.10
CA LEU A 11 16.70 -1.96 -7.78
C LEU A 11 15.37 -1.22 -7.97
N THR A 12 15.27 0.03 -7.50
CA THR A 12 14.03 0.83 -7.44
C THR A 12 13.38 1.12 -8.79
N SER A 13 14.13 1.04 -9.89
CA SER A 13 13.59 1.21 -11.25
C SER A 13 12.88 -0.03 -11.80
N LEU A 14 12.93 -1.17 -11.08
CA LEU A 14 12.39 -2.45 -11.54
C LEU A 14 11.23 -2.90 -10.63
N SER A 15 10.04 -3.08 -11.19
CA SER A 15 8.92 -3.73 -10.49
C SER A 15 9.13 -5.24 -10.34
N THR A 16 9.88 -5.83 -11.27
CA THR A 16 10.27 -7.23 -11.33
C THR A 16 11.75 -7.33 -11.69
N ALA A 17 12.50 -8.17 -10.98
CA ALA A 17 13.93 -8.35 -11.21
C ALA A 17 14.26 -9.83 -11.50
N PRO A 18 14.97 -10.13 -12.60
CA PRO A 18 15.56 -11.46 -12.81
C PRO A 18 16.54 -11.81 -11.69
N LEU A 19 16.63 -13.09 -11.35
CA LEU A 19 17.53 -13.61 -10.32
C LEU A 19 18.99 -13.15 -10.54
N GLN A 20 19.46 -13.21 -11.79
CA GLN A 20 20.83 -12.81 -12.14
C GLN A 20 21.10 -11.33 -11.85
N VAL A 21 20.10 -10.47 -12.04
CA VAL A 21 20.22 -9.04 -11.70
C VAL A 21 20.29 -8.87 -10.19
N LEU A 22 19.50 -9.62 -9.42
CA LEU A 22 19.54 -9.59 -7.96
C LEU A 22 20.90 -10.05 -7.43
N ILE A 23 21.41 -11.18 -7.92
CA ILE A 23 22.74 -11.70 -7.56
C ILE A 23 23.82 -10.67 -7.87
N SER A 24 23.85 -10.14 -9.10
CA SER A 24 24.85 -9.16 -9.53
C SER A 24 24.83 -7.87 -8.71
N ARG A 25 23.65 -7.39 -8.29
CA ARG A 25 23.54 -6.18 -7.47
C ARG A 25 23.92 -6.44 -6.02
N MET A 26 23.55 -7.60 -5.49
CA MET A 26 23.83 -7.97 -4.10
C MET A 26 25.32 -8.27 -3.89
N SER A 27 26.01 -8.88 -4.86
CA SER A 27 27.46 -9.11 -4.83
C SER A 27 28.29 -7.82 -4.97
N LYS A 28 27.74 -6.77 -5.59
CA LYS A 28 28.39 -5.45 -5.67
C LYS A 28 28.28 -4.65 -4.36
N VAL A 29 27.19 -4.84 -3.62
CA VAL A 29 26.87 -4.05 -2.42
C VAL A 29 27.44 -4.67 -1.15
N VAL A 30 27.66 -5.98 -1.15
CA VAL A 30 28.26 -6.72 -0.05
C VAL A 30 29.34 -7.61 -0.64
N SER A 31 30.50 -7.66 0.03
CA SER A 31 31.60 -8.60 -0.27
C SER A 31 31.21 -10.05 0.01
N PHE A 32 30.04 -10.49 -0.47
CA PHE A 32 29.69 -11.90 -0.53
C PHE A 32 30.68 -12.56 -1.48
N SER A 33 31.43 -13.52 -0.97
CA SER A 33 32.38 -14.29 -1.76
C SER A 33 31.68 -15.43 -2.53
N ASP A 34 30.47 -15.83 -2.12
CA ASP A 34 29.77 -17.00 -2.66
C ASP A 34 28.32 -16.68 -3.09
N GLU A 35 27.99 -17.03 -4.33
CA GLU A 35 26.65 -16.94 -4.92
C GLU A 35 25.63 -17.79 -4.13
N SER A 36 26.08 -18.92 -3.56
CA SER A 36 25.26 -19.80 -2.74
C SER A 36 24.64 -19.08 -1.54
N GLU A 37 25.41 -18.23 -0.86
CA GLU A 37 24.94 -17.44 0.28
C GLU A 37 23.86 -16.43 -0.11
N ILE A 38 24.01 -15.82 -1.30
CA ILE A 38 23.02 -14.89 -1.85
C ILE A 38 21.72 -15.63 -2.14
N ARG A 39 21.79 -16.83 -2.74
CA ARG A 39 20.61 -17.67 -3.02
C ARG A 39 19.88 -18.08 -1.73
N VAL A 40 20.61 -18.49 -0.70
CA VAL A 40 20.02 -18.80 0.63
C VAL A 40 19.31 -17.57 1.20
N MET A 41 19.94 -16.41 1.15
CA MET A 41 19.33 -15.16 1.62
C MET A 41 18.07 -14.80 0.81
N MET A 42 18.08 -14.95 -0.51
CA MET A 42 16.91 -14.74 -1.35
C MET A 42 15.75 -15.67 -0.98
N GLY A 43 16.04 -16.95 -0.74
CA GLY A 43 15.04 -17.90 -0.24
C GLY A 43 14.43 -17.47 1.11
N CYS A 44 15.24 -16.91 2.02
CA CYS A 44 14.73 -16.32 3.26
C CYS A 44 13.81 -15.12 3.02
N ILE A 45 14.19 -14.20 2.13
CA ILE A 45 13.41 -13.00 1.80
C ILE A 45 12.07 -13.38 1.14
N GLN A 46 12.08 -14.39 0.26
CA GLN A 46 10.88 -14.95 -0.34
C GLN A 46 9.95 -15.57 0.71
N ARG A 47 10.48 -16.40 1.63
CA ARG A 47 9.68 -16.97 2.73
C ARG A 47 9.07 -15.91 3.64
N LEU A 48 9.75 -14.78 3.81
CA LEU A 48 9.22 -13.63 4.56
C LEU A 48 8.18 -12.82 3.76
N GLY A 49 7.98 -13.12 2.49
CA GLY A 49 6.95 -12.53 1.64
C GLY A 49 7.34 -11.17 1.03
N PHE A 50 8.63 -10.84 0.97
CA PHE A 50 9.13 -9.62 0.33
C PHE A 50 9.49 -9.81 -1.14
N LEU A 51 9.66 -11.06 -1.57
CA LEU A 51 9.85 -11.46 -2.96
C LEU A 51 8.79 -12.49 -3.32
N LEU A 52 8.16 -12.31 -4.47
CA LEU A 52 7.20 -13.24 -5.04
C LEU A 52 7.77 -13.80 -6.35
N PRO A 53 7.81 -15.13 -6.53
CA PRO A 53 8.21 -15.71 -7.81
C PRO A 53 7.20 -15.28 -8.89
N THR A 54 7.71 -14.95 -10.06
CA THR A 54 6.86 -14.68 -11.23
C THR A 54 6.58 -15.96 -12.00
N THR A 55 5.54 -15.95 -12.84
CA THR A 55 5.16 -17.08 -13.69
C THR A 55 5.92 -17.14 -15.02
N ARG A 56 7.08 -16.47 -15.13
CA ARG A 56 7.87 -16.45 -16.36
C ARG A 56 8.54 -17.81 -16.51
N LEU A 57 8.37 -18.44 -17.68
CA LEU A 57 8.95 -19.76 -17.97
C LEU A 57 10.42 -19.65 -18.40
N ASP A 58 10.79 -18.52 -19.00
CA ASP A 58 12.10 -18.34 -19.63
C ASP A 58 13.19 -17.90 -18.64
N ASP A 59 12.81 -17.29 -17.51
CA ASP A 59 13.74 -16.75 -16.52
C ASP A 59 13.14 -16.77 -15.11
N GLU A 60 13.96 -17.20 -14.16
CA GLU A 60 13.64 -17.05 -12.73
C GLU A 60 13.68 -15.56 -12.36
N ALA A 61 12.51 -14.98 -12.15
CA ALA A 61 12.37 -13.57 -11.80
C ALA A 61 11.41 -13.38 -10.63
N TYR A 62 11.66 -12.32 -9.86
CA TYR A 62 10.95 -12.02 -8.64
C TYR A 62 10.31 -10.63 -8.70
N SER A 63 9.05 -10.54 -8.28
CA SER A 63 8.38 -9.27 -8.03
C SER A 63 8.56 -8.87 -6.56
N PHE A 64 8.78 -7.58 -6.33
CA PHE A 64 8.86 -7.05 -4.98
C PHE A 64 7.47 -6.95 -4.35
N SER A 65 7.37 -7.34 -3.09
CA SER A 65 6.13 -7.28 -2.33
C SER A 65 6.34 -6.71 -0.94
N MET A 66 5.27 -6.14 -0.40
CA MET A 66 5.18 -5.74 0.99
C MET A 66 4.28 -6.74 1.73
N PRO A 67 4.83 -7.57 2.62
CA PRO A 67 4.04 -8.53 3.38
C PRO A 67 2.84 -7.87 4.08
N GLY A 68 1.66 -8.45 3.93
CA GLY A 68 0.44 -7.95 4.57
C GLY A 68 -0.18 -6.69 3.96
N ILE A 69 0.39 -6.11 2.88
CA ILE A 69 -0.17 -4.92 2.22
C ILE A 69 -1.61 -5.11 1.77
N GLY A 70 -1.99 -6.32 1.34
CA GLY A 70 -3.36 -6.64 0.94
C GLY A 70 -4.39 -6.45 2.07
N LYS A 71 -4.00 -6.73 3.33
CA LYS A 71 -4.85 -6.49 4.51
C LYS A 71 -5.06 -5.00 4.73
N LEU A 72 -4.00 -4.20 4.56
CA LEU A 72 -4.05 -2.74 4.67
C LEU A 72 -4.93 -2.13 3.57
N VAL A 73 -4.70 -2.50 2.31
CA VAL A 73 -5.50 -2.04 1.16
C VAL A 73 -6.98 -2.40 1.36
N SER A 74 -7.25 -3.62 1.80
CA SER A 74 -8.62 -4.07 2.09
C SER A 74 -9.27 -3.29 3.23
N ALA A 75 -8.52 -3.01 4.30
CA ALA A 75 -8.99 -2.22 5.43
C ALA A 75 -9.37 -0.79 5.00
N ILE A 76 -8.50 -0.12 4.24
CA ILE A 76 -8.76 1.21 3.70
C ILE A 76 -9.98 1.18 2.77
N LYS A 77 -10.03 0.23 1.82
CA LYS A 77 -11.15 0.08 0.89
C LYS A 77 -12.49 -0.10 1.62
N LYS A 78 -12.54 -0.99 2.62
CA LYS A 78 -13.76 -1.24 3.40
C LYS A 78 -14.19 -0.01 4.20
N THR A 79 -13.27 0.72 4.83
CA THR A 79 -13.59 1.97 5.52
C THR A 79 -14.11 3.04 4.57
N ARG A 80 -13.52 3.20 3.37
CA ARG A 80 -14.05 4.12 2.34
C ARG A 80 -15.46 3.75 1.92
N THR A 81 -15.73 2.47 1.67
CA THR A 81 -17.09 1.99 1.38
C THR A 81 -18.06 2.29 2.52
N GLN A 82 -17.63 2.12 3.79
CA GLN A 82 -18.43 2.47 4.96
C GLN A 82 -18.79 3.96 4.96
N ILE A 83 -17.81 4.85 4.76
CA ILE A 83 -18.03 6.31 4.68
C ILE A 83 -19.00 6.68 3.56
N VAL A 84 -18.78 6.15 2.35
CA VAL A 84 -19.67 6.39 1.20
C VAL A 84 -21.07 5.89 1.50
N SER A 85 -21.22 4.73 2.13
CA SER A 85 -22.54 4.18 2.49
C SER A 85 -23.27 5.05 3.51
N THR A 86 -22.54 5.62 4.48
CA THR A 86 -23.10 6.56 5.47
C THR A 86 -23.59 7.82 4.79
N LEU A 87 -22.78 8.43 3.91
CA LEU A 87 -23.17 9.62 3.16
C LEU A 87 -24.40 9.35 2.28
N LYS A 88 -24.42 8.24 1.53
CA LYS A 88 -25.56 7.85 0.66
C LYS A 88 -26.90 7.71 1.38
N ARG A 89 -26.91 7.47 2.70
CA ARG A 89 -28.13 7.35 3.51
C ARG A 89 -28.68 8.70 3.98
N THR A 90 -27.91 9.77 3.84
CA THR A 90 -28.38 11.13 4.13
C THR A 90 -29.18 11.69 2.95
N LYS A 91 -30.13 12.59 3.22
CA LYS A 91 -31.01 13.18 2.20
C LYS A 91 -30.23 13.83 1.04
N TYR A 92 -29.17 14.56 1.36
CA TYR A 92 -28.38 15.32 0.40
C TYR A 92 -27.02 14.68 0.08
N LYS A 93 -26.79 13.43 0.50
CA LYS A 93 -25.51 12.71 0.33
C LYS A 93 -24.31 13.46 0.94
N GLU A 94 -24.57 14.22 2.00
CA GLU A 94 -23.61 15.04 2.70
C GLU A 94 -23.84 15.00 4.22
N MET A 95 -22.79 15.26 4.99
CA MET A 95 -22.83 15.26 6.45
C MET A 95 -21.71 16.12 7.01
N HIS A 96 -21.92 16.75 8.18
CA HIS A 96 -20.85 17.46 8.86
C HIS A 96 -19.73 16.51 9.28
N GLU A 97 -18.48 16.93 9.10
CA GLU A 97 -17.30 16.13 9.44
C GLU A 97 -17.33 15.69 10.92
N GLN A 98 -17.77 16.57 11.83
CA GLN A 98 -17.92 16.25 13.25
C GLN A 98 -18.93 15.12 13.53
N GLN A 99 -20.01 15.02 12.74
CA GLN A 99 -20.95 13.91 12.84
C GLN A 99 -20.34 12.64 12.28
N LEU A 100 -19.59 12.77 11.18
CA LEU A 100 -18.87 11.66 10.56
C LEU A 100 -17.79 11.08 11.49
N LYS A 101 -17.10 11.91 12.29
CA LYS A 101 -16.10 11.49 13.30
C LYS A 101 -16.65 10.55 14.37
N LYS A 102 -17.97 10.56 14.59
CA LYS A 102 -18.64 9.60 15.49
C LYS A 102 -18.75 8.19 14.88
N LEU A 103 -18.48 8.04 13.58
CA LEU A 103 -18.44 6.76 12.90
C LEU A 103 -17.24 5.95 13.40
N LYS A 104 -17.52 4.83 14.06
CA LYS A 104 -16.46 3.86 14.41
C LYS A 104 -15.89 3.24 13.14
N THR A 105 -14.62 3.49 12.83
CA THR A 105 -13.88 2.85 11.75
C THR A 105 -13.57 1.40 12.16
N LYS A 106 -14.34 0.44 11.65
CA LYS A 106 -14.22 -0.97 12.07
C LYS A 106 -13.06 -1.70 11.40
N HIS A 107 -12.63 -1.23 10.23
CA HIS A 107 -11.73 -2.00 9.37
C HIS A 107 -10.31 -1.46 9.32
N SER A 108 -10.14 -0.14 9.41
CA SER A 108 -8.85 0.54 9.34
C SER A 108 -8.42 1.03 10.71
N ARG A 109 -7.11 0.97 10.98
CA ARG A 109 -6.50 1.55 12.19
C ARG A 109 -6.22 3.05 12.04
N PHE A 110 -6.35 3.60 10.83
CA PHE A 110 -6.22 5.03 10.61
C PHE A 110 -7.44 5.79 11.13
N GLN A 111 -7.19 7.03 11.56
CA GLN A 111 -8.24 7.96 11.97
C GLN A 111 -9.09 8.36 10.76
N LEU A 112 -10.29 8.88 11.01
CA LEU A 112 -11.22 9.24 9.95
C LEU A 112 -10.66 10.36 9.06
N GLU A 113 -9.90 11.28 9.63
CA GLU A 113 -9.24 12.41 8.99
C GLU A 113 -8.31 11.95 7.86
N PHE A 114 -7.56 10.87 8.08
CA PHE A 114 -6.74 10.25 7.06
C PHE A 114 -7.59 9.77 5.87
N HIS A 115 -8.69 9.08 6.16
CA HIS A 115 -9.58 8.57 5.13
C HIS A 115 -10.25 9.69 4.34
N LEU A 116 -10.67 10.76 5.01
CA LEU A 116 -11.30 11.91 4.35
C LEU A 116 -10.31 12.68 3.48
N ALA A 117 -9.07 12.84 3.91
CA ALA A 117 -8.02 13.44 3.10
C ALA A 117 -7.67 12.58 1.88
N ASP A 118 -7.51 11.26 2.05
CA ASP A 118 -7.29 10.30 0.95
C ASP A 118 -8.44 10.34 -0.06
N MET A 119 -9.68 10.29 0.43
CA MET A 119 -10.88 10.30 -0.41
C MET A 119 -11.07 11.62 -1.15
N GLU A 120 -10.73 12.76 -0.54
CA GLU A 120 -10.75 14.06 -1.20
C GLU A 120 -9.68 14.15 -2.29
N GLY A 121 -8.44 13.75 -1.98
CA GLY A 121 -7.36 13.70 -2.97
C GLY A 121 -7.65 12.77 -4.14
N CYS A 122 -8.43 11.71 -3.92
CA CYS A 122 -8.92 10.80 -4.96
C CYS A 122 -10.20 11.28 -5.68
N GLY A 123 -10.74 12.46 -5.34
CA GLY A 123 -11.98 12.98 -5.93
C GLY A 123 -13.24 12.15 -5.60
N MET A 124 -13.25 11.38 -4.51
CA MET A 124 -14.42 10.59 -4.09
C MET A 124 -15.41 11.40 -3.23
N VAL A 125 -14.90 12.39 -2.51
CA VAL A 125 -15.68 13.31 -1.66
C VAL A 125 -15.17 14.74 -1.86
N ARG A 126 -16.03 15.70 -1.56
CA ARG A 126 -15.70 17.12 -1.49
C ARG A 126 -15.85 17.59 -0.05
N ARG A 127 -14.85 18.26 0.50
CA ARG A 127 -14.95 18.91 1.82
C ARG A 127 -15.09 20.42 1.63
N THR A 128 -16.23 20.96 2.06
CA THR A 128 -16.55 22.39 1.92
C THR A 128 -16.62 23.03 3.29
N LYS A 129 -15.89 24.12 3.49
CA LYS A 129 -16.02 24.94 4.71
C LYS A 129 -17.33 25.73 4.62
N VAL A 130 -18.14 25.62 5.66
CA VAL A 130 -19.39 26.33 5.87
C VAL A 130 -19.36 27.01 7.24
N THR A 131 -20.34 27.86 7.53
CA THR A 131 -20.42 28.61 8.80
C THR A 131 -20.44 27.72 10.04
N SER A 132 -21.03 26.51 9.93
CA SER A 132 -21.13 25.52 11.01
C SER A 132 -19.98 24.50 11.03
N GLY A 133 -18.94 24.68 10.21
CA GLY A 133 -17.76 23.80 10.19
C GLY A 133 -17.47 23.24 8.80
N VAL A 134 -17.04 21.97 8.72
CA VAL A 134 -16.74 21.31 7.44
C VAL A 134 -17.88 20.36 7.08
N LEU A 135 -18.39 20.50 5.86
CA LEU A 135 -19.37 19.61 5.26
C LEU A 135 -18.67 18.66 4.30
N VAL A 136 -18.90 17.36 4.46
CA VAL A 136 -18.37 16.32 3.58
C VAL A 136 -19.51 15.84 2.69
N ALA A 137 -19.38 16.01 1.38
CA ALA A 137 -20.33 15.53 0.38
C ALA A 137 -19.67 14.49 -0.52
N LEU A 138 -20.46 13.57 -1.09
CA LEU A 138 -19.96 12.76 -2.22
C LEU A 138 -19.62 13.68 -3.39
N ALA A 139 -18.53 13.39 -4.09
CA ALA A 139 -18.23 14.10 -5.33
C ALA A 139 -19.28 13.74 -6.38
N ASP A 140 -19.77 14.76 -7.09
CA ASP A 140 -20.59 14.57 -8.28
C ASP A 140 -19.69 13.98 -9.38
N LYS A 141 -20.15 12.90 -10.01
CA LYS A 141 -19.43 12.30 -11.15
C LYS A 141 -19.46 13.22 -12.36
#